data_AF-A0A9X3ATM5-F1
#
_entry.id   AF-A0A9X3ATM5-F1
#
_cell.length_a   1.000
_cell.length_b   1.000
_cell.length_c   1.000
_cell.angle_alpha   90.00
_cell.angle_beta   90.00
_cell.angle_gamma   90.00
#
_symmetry.space_group_name_H-M   'P 1'
#
loop_
_entity.id
_entity.type
_entity.pdbx_description
1 polymer ?
#
loop_
_entity_poly.entity_id
_entity_poly.type
_entity_poly.pdbx_seq_one_letter_code
_entity_poly.pdbx_strand_id
1 'polypeptide(L)'
;MSLASPLKAIKTAVFGQAKLMQILCYAALIFGAMGLSSPVNAADEALPKEYIPLVQGLIDAAKANAPEAIAKRVAYPLKREYPIPAIQNTQEMVARFNQVFDPQLLEQIAHSKVEADWQTMGWRGIMLGSGEVWLDFDGKIIGINAQTPAEATLKAELIAKQKTGLHASVSEFVSPELTWKTAKFTIRVDNMGNDQYRYAAWAKGKSLSEKPDLVLNKGKLVFDGSGGNHSYQFRSGPYQYHCYVTVLGTSDSPPGELVVFKNDQEILKQTVIKAD
;
A
#
# COMPACT_ATOMS: atom_id res chain seq x y z
N MET A 1 63.70 -16.98 0.89
CA MET A 1 64.32 -17.08 2.23
C MET A 1 64.34 -15.70 2.85
N SER A 2 63.71 -15.57 4.02
CA SER A 2 63.77 -14.50 5.05
C SER A 2 63.60 -13.04 4.61
N LEU A 3 62.44 -12.41 4.80
CA LEU A 3 61.96 -11.76 6.05
C LEU A 3 62.92 -10.71 6.61
N ALA A 4 62.46 -9.45 6.68
CA ALA A 4 62.45 -8.67 7.91
C ALA A 4 61.65 -7.37 7.75
N SER A 5 60.54 -7.27 8.50
CA SER A 5 60.04 -5.99 9.04
C SER A 5 60.89 -5.61 10.27
N PRO A 6 60.76 -4.39 10.80
CA PRO A 6 60.02 -4.31 12.07
C PRO A 6 59.17 -3.04 12.29
N LEU A 7 58.21 -3.19 13.21
CA LEU A 7 57.32 -2.20 13.83
C LEU A 7 58.05 -1.21 14.77
N LYS A 8 57.48 0.00 14.92
CA LYS A 8 57.06 0.67 16.20
C LYS A 8 56.51 2.07 15.89
N ALA A 9 55.23 2.38 16.11
CA ALA A 9 54.51 2.70 17.36
C ALA A 9 54.41 4.22 17.67
N ILE A 10 53.19 4.74 17.48
CA ILE A 10 52.39 5.67 18.33
C ILE A 10 53.03 6.99 18.80
N LYS A 11 52.39 8.13 18.45
CA LYS A 11 52.01 9.20 19.40
C LYS A 11 50.88 10.09 18.85
N THR A 12 50.08 10.57 19.79
CA THR A 12 48.75 11.16 19.69
C THR A 12 48.79 12.69 19.58
N ALA A 13 47.76 13.25 18.93
CA ALA A 13 46.94 14.41 19.37
C ALA A 13 47.38 15.89 19.11
N VAL A 14 46.39 16.63 18.55
CA VAL A 14 45.84 17.95 18.98
C VAL A 14 46.21 19.25 18.22
N PHE A 15 45.14 19.82 17.62
CA PHE A 15 44.70 21.21 17.43
C PHE A 15 45.50 22.26 16.62
N GLY A 16 44.76 23.00 15.79
CA GLY A 16 45.15 24.32 15.28
C GLY A 16 44.21 24.86 14.19
N GLN A 17 43.41 25.87 14.54
CA GLN A 17 42.38 26.52 13.71
C GLN A 17 42.92 27.45 12.60
N ALA A 18 42.02 27.70 11.64
CA ALA A 18 41.78 28.93 10.89
C ALA A 18 42.72 29.32 9.73
N LYS A 19 42.12 29.47 8.54
CA LYS A 19 41.87 30.82 7.99
C LYS A 19 40.86 30.81 6.83
N LEU A 20 39.95 31.77 6.96
CA LEU A 20 38.91 32.23 6.05
C LEU A 20 39.54 32.96 4.86
N MET A 21 39.01 32.78 3.64
CA MET A 21 39.09 33.82 2.60
C MET A 21 37.89 33.73 1.66
N GLN A 22 36.98 34.69 1.83
CA GLN A 22 35.94 35.09 0.88
C GLN A 22 36.57 35.81 -0.33
N ILE A 23 35.84 35.82 -1.45
CA ILE A 23 35.82 36.74 -2.62
C ILE A 23 35.20 35.89 -3.77
N LEU A 24 34.17 36.28 -4.54
CA LEU A 24 33.55 37.56 -4.84
C LEU A 24 32.13 37.30 -5.41
N CYS A 25 31.24 38.28 -5.21
CA CYS A 25 29.90 38.35 -5.77
C CYS A 25 29.93 38.59 -7.29
N TYR A 26 29.05 37.92 -8.04
CA TYR A 26 28.50 38.45 -9.28
C TYR A 26 26.98 38.38 -9.21
N ALA A 27 26.38 39.57 -9.16
CA ALA A 27 24.95 39.76 -9.35
C ALA A 27 24.65 39.75 -10.85
N ALA A 28 23.70 38.92 -11.27
CA ALA A 28 22.95 39.10 -12.50
C ALA A 28 21.47 38.91 -12.19
N LEU A 29 20.76 40.03 -12.16
CA LEU A 29 19.30 40.12 -12.12
C LEU A 29 18.74 39.55 -13.42
N ILE A 30 17.97 38.47 -13.33
CA ILE A 30 16.92 38.15 -14.31
C ILE A 30 15.61 38.08 -13.52
N PHE A 31 14.77 39.08 -13.75
CA PHE A 31 13.36 39.06 -13.36
C PHE A 31 12.65 38.01 -14.21
N GLY A 32 12.48 36.82 -13.65
CA GLY A 32 11.56 35.81 -14.15
C GLY A 32 10.54 35.53 -13.07
N ALA A 33 9.28 35.92 -13.30
CA ALA A 33 8.16 35.55 -12.45
C ALA A 33 7.95 34.02 -12.52
N MET A 34 8.68 33.29 -11.68
CA MET A 34 8.32 31.93 -11.29
C MET A 34 7.67 32.04 -9.93
N GLY A 35 6.37 31.76 -9.89
CA GLY A 35 5.71 31.44 -8.63
C GLY A 35 6.53 30.37 -7.94
N LEU A 36 7.01 30.69 -6.74
CA LEU A 36 7.55 29.70 -5.82
C LEU A 36 6.41 28.72 -5.51
N SER A 37 6.31 27.64 -6.28
CA SER A 37 5.63 26.45 -5.80
C SER A 37 6.52 25.91 -4.68
N SER A 38 6.22 26.30 -3.45
CA SER A 38 6.78 25.64 -2.28
C SER A 38 6.61 24.13 -2.48
N PRO A 39 7.64 23.30 -2.27
CA PRO A 39 7.40 21.89 -2.14
C PRO A 39 6.43 21.72 -0.97
N VAL A 40 5.27 21.12 -1.23
CA VAL A 40 4.39 20.61 -0.17
C VAL A 40 5.15 19.45 0.48
N ASN A 41 6.12 19.78 1.34
CA ASN A 41 6.57 18.87 2.36
C ASN A 41 5.38 18.72 3.29
N ALA A 42 4.73 17.56 3.25
CA ALA A 42 3.87 17.12 4.33
C ALA A 42 4.77 16.92 5.54
N ALA A 43 5.07 18.02 6.25
CA ALA A 43 5.69 17.96 7.55
C ALA A 43 4.64 17.42 8.53
N ASP A 44 5.08 16.52 9.40
CA ASP A 44 4.30 16.00 10.53
C ASP A 44 3.81 17.18 11.38
N GLU A 45 2.55 17.58 11.18
CA GLU A 45 1.92 18.59 12.01
C GLU A 45 1.33 17.92 13.25
N ALA A 46 1.68 18.47 14.42
CA ALA A 46 1.07 18.07 15.68
C ALA A 46 -0.45 18.14 15.57
N LEU A 47 -1.16 17.16 16.15
CA LEU A 47 -2.61 17.01 15.99
C LEU A 47 -3.36 18.31 16.33
N PRO A 48 -4.09 18.91 15.37
CA PRO A 48 -4.93 20.08 15.63
C PRO A 48 -5.97 19.82 16.73
N LYS A 49 -6.26 20.85 17.54
CA LYS A 49 -7.08 20.73 18.76
C LYS A 49 -8.50 20.23 18.49
N GLU A 50 -9.05 20.54 17.32
CA GLU A 50 -10.37 20.09 16.87
C GLU A 50 -10.48 18.57 16.75
N TYR A 51 -9.37 17.87 16.49
CA TYR A 51 -9.35 16.42 16.31
C TYR A 51 -9.03 15.65 17.60
N ILE A 52 -8.54 16.33 18.64
CA ILE A 52 -8.23 15.73 19.96
C ILE A 52 -9.42 14.93 20.52
N PRO A 53 -10.66 15.47 20.57
CA PRO A 53 -11.80 14.71 21.10
C PRO A 53 -12.14 13.46 20.29
N LEU A 54 -11.89 13.50 18.97
CA LEU A 54 -12.14 12.37 18.08
C LEU A 54 -11.16 11.24 18.40
N VAL A 55 -9.86 11.53 18.48
CA VAL A 55 -8.84 10.54 18.84
C VAL A 55 -9.08 10.01 20.26
N GLN A 56 -9.34 10.90 21.23
CA GLN A 56 -9.59 10.51 22.61
C GLN A 56 -10.76 9.51 22.73
N GLY A 57 -11.84 9.72 21.98
CA GLY A 57 -12.97 8.80 22.01
C GLY A 57 -12.66 7.40 21.46
N LEU A 58 -11.63 7.24 20.61
CA LEU A 58 -11.17 5.90 20.19
C LEU A 58 -10.31 5.26 21.28
N ILE A 59 -9.41 6.04 21.89
CA ILE A 59 -8.58 5.60 23.02
C ILE A 59 -9.46 5.11 24.17
N ASP A 60 -10.51 5.86 24.53
CA ASP A 60 -11.43 5.51 25.61
C ASP A 60 -12.20 4.22 25.29
N ALA A 61 -12.62 4.03 24.04
CA ALA A 61 -13.29 2.80 23.61
C ALA A 61 -12.35 1.58 23.68
N ALA A 62 -11.07 1.75 23.37
CA ALA A 62 -10.05 0.71 23.51
C ALA A 62 -9.77 0.39 24.99
N LYS A 63 -9.61 1.40 25.86
CA LYS A 63 -9.45 1.22 27.31
C LYS A 63 -10.63 0.50 27.96
N ALA A 64 -11.84 0.79 27.49
CA ALA A 64 -13.07 0.16 27.96
C ALA A 64 -13.25 -1.27 27.41
N ASN A 65 -12.36 -1.75 26.53
CA ASN A 65 -12.46 -3.03 25.83
C ASN A 65 -13.87 -3.23 25.19
N ALA A 66 -14.34 -2.20 24.49
CA ALA A 66 -15.71 -2.11 23.95
C ALA A 66 -15.73 -2.31 22.43
N PRO A 67 -15.77 -3.55 21.91
CA PRO A 67 -15.69 -3.83 20.48
C PRO A 67 -16.83 -3.20 19.68
N GLU A 68 -18.04 -3.13 20.23
CA GLU A 68 -19.18 -2.47 19.59
C GLU A 68 -18.99 -0.95 19.48
N ALA A 69 -18.33 -0.33 20.46
CA ALA A 69 -18.01 1.09 20.41
C ALA A 69 -16.97 1.39 19.34
N ILE A 70 -15.92 0.56 19.25
CA ILE A 70 -14.88 0.68 18.22
C ILE A 70 -15.48 0.42 16.83
N ALA A 71 -16.31 -0.61 16.67
CA ALA A 71 -16.92 -0.93 15.38
C ALA A 71 -17.82 0.20 14.84
N LYS A 72 -18.52 0.95 15.70
CA LYS A 72 -19.30 2.14 15.27
C LYS A 72 -18.42 3.30 14.76
N ARG A 73 -17.13 3.26 15.06
CA ARG A 73 -16.15 4.26 14.63
C ARG A 73 -15.44 3.85 13.36
N VAL A 74 -15.78 2.74 12.71
CA VAL A 74 -15.16 2.34 11.44
C VAL A 74 -15.92 2.95 10.25
N ALA A 75 -15.18 3.41 9.25
CA ALA A 75 -15.73 3.73 7.93
C ALA A 75 -15.86 2.44 7.13
N TYR A 76 -17.08 2.16 6.65
CA TYR A 76 -17.37 0.94 5.88
C TYR A 76 -17.55 1.23 4.39
N PRO A 77 -17.16 0.30 3.50
CA PRO A 77 -16.52 -0.98 3.81
C PRO A 77 -15.04 -0.83 4.22
N LEU A 78 -14.62 -1.55 5.26
CA LEU A 78 -13.22 -1.59 5.69
C LEU A 78 -12.47 -2.63 4.85
N LYS A 79 -11.61 -2.16 3.94
CA LYS A 79 -10.77 -3.01 3.11
C LYS A 79 -9.69 -3.69 3.96
N ARG A 80 -9.47 -4.99 3.70
CA ARG A 80 -8.37 -5.78 4.27
C ARG A 80 -7.46 -6.23 3.14
N GLU A 81 -6.32 -6.81 3.48
CA GLU A 81 -5.38 -7.29 2.46
C GLU A 81 -6.02 -8.42 1.63
N TYR A 82 -5.96 -8.29 0.31
CA TYR A 82 -6.48 -9.32 -0.60
C TYR A 82 -5.76 -10.67 -0.35
N PRO A 83 -6.47 -11.82 -0.31
CA PRO A 83 -7.88 -12.02 -0.64
C PRO A 83 -8.89 -12.00 0.52
N ILE A 84 -8.56 -11.39 1.66
CA ILE A 84 -9.50 -11.27 2.77
C ILE A 84 -10.66 -10.33 2.35
N PRO A 85 -11.93 -10.78 2.44
CA PRO A 85 -13.07 -9.93 2.10
C PRO A 85 -13.14 -8.68 2.98
N ALA A 86 -13.48 -7.55 2.37
CA ALA A 86 -13.76 -6.31 3.10
C ALA A 86 -14.94 -6.50 4.06
N ILE A 87 -14.87 -5.83 5.20
CA ILE A 87 -15.93 -5.83 6.21
C ILE A 87 -16.95 -4.75 5.83
N GLN A 88 -18.21 -5.13 5.63
CA GLN A 88 -19.19 -4.24 4.99
C GLN A 88 -19.96 -3.34 5.98
N ASN A 89 -19.99 -3.70 7.26
CA ASN A 89 -20.83 -3.02 8.25
C ASN A 89 -20.37 -3.34 9.68
N THR A 90 -20.99 -2.66 10.64
CA THR A 90 -20.71 -2.82 12.07
C THR A 90 -20.95 -4.24 12.57
N GLN A 91 -21.99 -4.93 12.09
CA GLN A 91 -22.29 -6.29 12.54
C GLN A 91 -21.19 -7.27 12.13
N GLU A 92 -20.73 -7.19 10.88
CA GLU A 92 -19.60 -7.99 10.39
C GLU A 92 -18.30 -7.65 11.11
N MET A 93 -18.08 -6.37 11.44
CA MET A 93 -16.90 -5.94 12.20
C MET A 93 -16.88 -6.53 13.59
N VAL A 94 -18.01 -6.52 14.31
CA VAL A 94 -18.10 -7.15 15.62
C VAL A 94 -17.87 -8.66 15.51
N ALA A 95 -18.46 -9.32 14.52
CA ALA A 95 -18.27 -10.76 14.29
C ALA A 95 -16.80 -11.12 13.96
N ARG A 96 -16.08 -10.23 13.28
CA ARG A 96 -14.68 -10.40 12.86
C ARG A 96 -13.70 -9.58 13.69
N PHE A 97 -14.10 -9.11 14.88
CA PHE A 97 -13.35 -8.11 15.62
C PHE A 97 -11.91 -8.55 15.90
N ASN A 98 -11.74 -9.76 16.42
CA ASN A 98 -10.44 -10.33 16.75
C ASN A 98 -9.56 -10.67 15.52
N GLN A 99 -10.14 -10.64 14.31
CA GLN A 99 -9.35 -10.74 13.08
C GLN A 99 -8.61 -9.42 12.82
N VAL A 100 -9.19 -8.28 13.20
CA VAL A 100 -8.65 -6.96 12.85
C VAL A 100 -7.97 -6.28 14.04
N PHE A 101 -8.53 -6.46 15.24
CA PHE A 101 -8.04 -5.91 16.49
C PHE A 101 -7.58 -7.05 17.40
N ASP A 102 -6.27 -7.29 17.44
CA ASP A 102 -5.69 -8.18 18.43
C ASP A 102 -5.39 -7.41 19.74
N PRO A 103 -5.08 -8.14 20.84
CA PRO A 103 -4.78 -7.49 22.11
C PRO A 103 -3.62 -6.49 22.03
N GLN A 104 -2.62 -6.75 21.17
CA GLN A 104 -1.47 -5.86 21.02
C GLN A 104 -1.89 -4.51 20.42
N LEU A 105 -2.69 -4.53 19.35
CA LEU A 105 -3.19 -3.31 18.72
C LEU A 105 -4.12 -2.53 19.66
N LEU A 106 -4.99 -3.23 20.38
CA LEU A 106 -5.89 -2.59 21.36
C LEU A 106 -5.11 -1.92 22.49
N GLU A 107 -4.09 -2.59 23.01
CA GLU A 107 -3.19 -2.04 24.02
C GLU A 107 -2.43 -0.80 23.51
N GLN A 108 -1.93 -0.86 22.26
CA GLN A 108 -1.27 0.27 21.63
C GLN A 108 -2.21 1.48 21.49
N ILE A 109 -3.45 1.27 21.06
CA ILE A 109 -4.46 2.35 20.98
C ILE A 109 -4.78 2.87 22.39
N ALA A 110 -5.06 1.98 23.34
CA ALA A 110 -5.47 2.33 24.70
C ALA A 110 -4.39 3.13 25.46
N HIS A 111 -3.11 2.87 25.19
CA HIS A 111 -1.99 3.53 25.86
C HIS A 111 -1.35 4.68 25.06
N SER A 112 -1.84 4.94 23.84
CA SER A 112 -1.38 6.08 23.04
C SER A 112 -1.72 7.42 23.68
N LYS A 113 -0.85 8.41 23.44
CA LYS A 113 -1.00 9.81 23.85
C LYS A 113 -1.42 10.63 22.65
N VAL A 114 -2.52 11.37 22.79
CA VAL A 114 -3.13 12.13 21.70
C VAL A 114 -2.14 13.10 21.04
N GLU A 115 -1.31 13.78 21.83
CA GLU A 115 -0.43 14.83 21.33
C GLU A 115 0.93 14.32 20.84
N ALA A 116 1.28 13.06 21.11
CA ALA A 116 2.60 12.51 20.82
C ALA A 116 2.59 11.37 19.81
N ASP A 117 1.54 10.55 19.83
CA ASP A 117 1.45 9.33 19.02
C ASP A 117 0.50 9.49 17.83
N TRP A 118 -0.26 10.60 17.78
CA TRP A 118 -1.20 10.89 16.71
C TRP A 118 -0.82 12.18 15.98
N GLN A 119 -0.90 12.14 14.65
CA GLN A 119 -0.53 13.27 13.80
C GLN A 119 -1.36 13.32 12.52
N THR A 120 -1.51 14.51 11.94
CA THR A 120 -2.18 14.65 10.64
C THR A 120 -1.19 14.50 9.49
N MET A 121 -1.56 13.72 8.49
CA MET A 121 -0.72 13.45 7.31
C MET A 121 -1.27 14.13 6.06
N GLY A 122 -1.49 15.45 6.16
CA GLY A 122 -2.18 16.24 5.13
C GLY A 122 -3.56 15.66 4.84
N TRP A 123 -3.95 15.59 3.57
CA TRP A 123 -5.28 15.08 3.17
C TRP A 123 -5.52 13.59 3.49
N ARG A 124 -4.50 12.83 3.92
CA ARG A 124 -4.62 11.38 4.21
C ARG A 124 -5.37 11.08 5.50
N GLY A 125 -5.46 12.05 6.41
CA GLY A 125 -6.16 11.90 7.69
C GLY A 125 -5.22 11.90 8.90
N ILE A 126 -5.70 11.33 10.00
CA ILE A 126 -5.04 11.29 11.30
C ILE A 126 -4.44 9.89 11.51
N MET A 127 -3.14 9.83 11.77
CA MET A 127 -2.37 8.59 11.84
C MET A 127 -1.90 8.32 13.26
N LEU A 128 -2.08 7.09 13.74
CA LEU A 128 -1.39 6.57 14.92
C LEU A 128 -0.01 6.04 14.52
N GLY A 129 1.02 6.39 15.28
CA GLY A 129 2.37 5.83 15.17
C GLY A 129 2.97 6.01 13.77
N SER A 130 3.38 4.90 13.15
CA SER A 130 3.91 4.84 11.78
C SER A 130 2.85 4.39 10.76
N GLY A 131 1.56 4.51 11.11
CA GLY A 131 0.45 4.14 10.24
C GLY A 131 -0.24 2.84 10.63
N GLU A 132 -0.12 2.41 11.89
CA GLU A 132 -0.82 1.22 12.38
C GLU A 132 -2.33 1.38 12.27
N VAL A 133 -2.84 2.59 12.56
CA VAL A 133 -4.26 2.98 12.46
C VAL A 133 -4.39 4.34 11.78
N TRP A 134 -5.38 4.47 10.91
CA TRP A 134 -5.72 5.69 10.20
C TRP A 134 -7.16 6.09 10.46
N LEU A 135 -7.39 7.36 10.80
CA LEU A 135 -8.70 7.98 10.90
C LEU A 135 -8.88 9.04 9.81
N ASP A 136 -10.10 9.24 9.35
CA ASP A 136 -10.47 10.47 8.67
C ASP A 136 -10.65 11.63 9.66
N PHE A 137 -10.95 12.81 9.15
CA PHE A 137 -11.16 14.03 9.94
C PHE A 137 -12.51 14.07 10.69
N ASP A 138 -13.39 13.11 10.43
CA ASP A 138 -14.62 12.87 11.22
C ASP A 138 -14.37 11.84 12.35
N GLY A 139 -13.14 11.36 12.49
CA GLY A 139 -12.73 10.42 13.53
C GLY A 139 -13.10 8.97 13.25
N LYS A 140 -13.44 8.63 12.01
CA LYS A 140 -13.72 7.27 11.57
C LYS A 140 -12.44 6.56 11.17
N ILE A 141 -12.29 5.31 11.61
CA ILE A 141 -11.20 4.43 11.20
C ILE A 141 -11.37 4.08 9.72
N ILE A 142 -10.44 4.54 8.90
CA ILE A 142 -10.38 4.31 7.45
C ILE A 142 -9.33 3.28 7.06
N GLY A 143 -8.41 2.93 7.96
CA GLY A 143 -7.36 1.96 7.70
C GLY A 143 -6.75 1.39 8.97
N ILE A 144 -6.39 0.11 8.90
CA ILE A 144 -5.65 -0.60 9.95
C ILE A 144 -4.58 -1.42 9.23
N ASN A 145 -3.32 -1.03 9.37
CA ASN A 145 -2.22 -1.69 8.66
C ASN A 145 -1.61 -2.84 9.46
N ALA A 146 -1.89 -2.91 10.76
CA ALA A 146 -1.54 -4.07 11.58
C ALA A 146 -2.19 -5.34 10.99
N GLN A 147 -1.38 -6.40 10.85
CA GLN A 147 -1.83 -7.72 10.44
C GLN A 147 -1.81 -8.64 11.65
N THR A 148 -2.99 -9.09 12.06
CA THR A 148 -3.09 -10.02 13.18
C THR A 148 -2.72 -11.44 12.74
N PRO A 149 -2.30 -12.31 13.66
CA PRO A 149 -2.12 -13.74 13.38
C PRO A 149 -3.39 -14.41 12.84
N ALA A 150 -4.56 -13.95 13.26
CA ALA A 150 -5.86 -14.45 12.79
C ALA A 150 -6.10 -14.12 11.32
N GLU A 151 -5.79 -12.88 10.89
CA GLU A 151 -5.86 -12.51 9.47
C GLU A 151 -4.80 -13.20 8.62
N ALA A 152 -3.59 -13.38 9.14
CA ALA A 152 -2.55 -14.14 8.44
C ALA A 152 -3.00 -15.59 8.17
N THR A 153 -3.63 -16.23 9.17
CA THR A 153 -4.20 -17.57 9.02
C THR A 153 -5.34 -17.60 8.00
N LEU A 154 -6.30 -16.68 8.11
CA LEU A 154 -7.42 -16.58 7.17
C LEU A 154 -6.94 -16.33 5.73
N LYS A 155 -5.95 -15.45 5.56
CA LYS A 155 -5.32 -15.18 4.26
C LYS A 155 -4.73 -16.45 3.66
N ALA A 156 -3.96 -17.20 4.45
CA ALA A 156 -3.35 -18.45 4.00
C ALA A 156 -4.40 -19.50 3.58
N GLU A 157 -5.48 -19.65 4.35
CA GLU A 157 -6.60 -20.55 4.04
C GLU A 157 -7.31 -20.15 2.74
N LEU A 158 -7.59 -18.86 2.56
CA LEU A 158 -8.22 -18.34 1.34
C LEU A 158 -7.32 -18.54 0.12
N ILE A 159 -6.02 -18.31 0.26
CA ILE A 159 -5.04 -18.59 -0.81
C ILE A 159 -5.04 -20.07 -1.15
N ALA A 160 -4.95 -20.97 -0.16
CA ALA A 160 -4.99 -22.41 -0.38
C ALA A 160 -6.28 -22.85 -1.10
N LYS A 161 -7.42 -22.28 -0.73
CA LYS A 161 -8.71 -22.51 -1.41
C LYS A 161 -8.71 -21.99 -2.85
N GLN A 162 -8.09 -20.85 -3.13
CA GLN A 162 -7.97 -20.37 -4.51
C GLN A 162 -7.10 -21.32 -5.35
N LYS A 163 -5.99 -21.83 -4.79
CA LYS A 163 -5.11 -22.78 -5.49
C LYS A 163 -5.86 -24.04 -5.95
N THR A 164 -6.76 -24.59 -5.13
CA THR A 164 -7.54 -25.77 -5.49
C THR A 164 -8.67 -25.49 -6.48
N GLY A 165 -9.16 -24.24 -6.55
CA GLY A 165 -10.19 -23.81 -7.48
C GLY A 165 -9.68 -23.39 -8.88
N LEU A 166 -8.37 -23.34 -9.07
CA LEU A 166 -7.72 -22.93 -10.32
C LEU A 166 -7.34 -24.14 -11.18
N HIS A 167 -7.25 -23.92 -12.49
CA HIS A 167 -6.64 -24.90 -13.38
C HIS A 167 -5.17 -25.14 -13.01
N ALA A 168 -4.72 -26.39 -13.10
CA ALA A 168 -3.39 -26.82 -12.64
C ALA A 168 -2.22 -26.03 -13.27
N SER A 169 -2.39 -25.48 -14.49
CA SER A 169 -1.36 -24.65 -15.13
C SER A 169 -1.10 -23.31 -14.44
N VAL A 170 -1.99 -22.88 -13.53
CA VAL A 170 -1.92 -21.61 -12.80
C VAL A 170 -2.26 -21.74 -11.32
N SER A 171 -2.31 -22.95 -10.76
CA SER A 171 -2.62 -23.17 -9.34
C SER A 171 -1.45 -22.81 -8.41
N GLU A 172 -0.22 -22.81 -8.92
CA GLU A 172 0.96 -22.50 -8.12
C GLU A 172 1.30 -21.00 -8.17
N PHE A 173 1.38 -20.37 -6.99
CA PHE A 173 1.76 -18.96 -6.79
C PHE A 173 2.04 -18.68 -5.29
N VAL A 174 2.65 -17.53 -5.00
CA VAL A 174 2.90 -17.05 -3.61
C VAL A 174 1.65 -16.38 -3.06
N SER A 175 1.22 -15.29 -3.69
CA SER A 175 0.02 -14.54 -3.33
C SER A 175 -0.76 -14.13 -4.58
N PRO A 176 -2.09 -14.05 -4.49
CA PRO A 176 -2.89 -13.44 -5.54
C PRO A 176 -2.81 -11.92 -5.37
N GLU A 177 -2.66 -11.18 -6.45
CA GLU A 177 -2.49 -9.72 -6.41
C GLU A 177 -3.77 -9.01 -6.86
N LEU A 178 -4.49 -9.59 -7.81
CA LEU A 178 -5.82 -9.12 -8.20
C LEU A 178 -6.63 -10.22 -8.87
N THR A 179 -7.94 -10.10 -8.81
CA THR A 179 -8.86 -10.81 -9.71
C THR A 179 -9.92 -9.85 -10.23
N TRP A 180 -9.90 -9.61 -11.53
CA TRP A 180 -10.74 -8.63 -12.20
C TRP A 180 -11.69 -9.29 -13.17
N LYS A 181 -12.87 -8.69 -13.28
CA LYS A 181 -13.80 -8.95 -14.38
C LYS A 181 -13.90 -7.69 -15.21
N THR A 182 -13.84 -7.87 -16.52
CA THR A 182 -14.09 -6.84 -17.54
C THR A 182 -15.28 -7.26 -18.39
N ALA A 183 -15.65 -6.45 -19.40
CA ALA A 183 -16.70 -6.83 -20.34
C ALA A 183 -16.39 -8.12 -21.12
N LYS A 184 -15.10 -8.46 -21.32
CA LYS A 184 -14.67 -9.59 -22.15
C LYS A 184 -13.89 -10.69 -21.41
N PHE A 185 -13.29 -10.38 -20.27
CA PHE A 185 -12.33 -11.27 -19.61
C PHE A 185 -12.51 -11.33 -18.09
N THR A 186 -12.21 -12.50 -17.53
CA THR A 186 -11.72 -12.60 -16.15
C THR A 186 -10.20 -12.59 -16.21
N ILE A 187 -9.57 -11.71 -15.44
CA ILE A 187 -8.13 -11.49 -15.40
C ILE A 187 -7.65 -11.75 -13.97
N ARG A 188 -6.52 -12.42 -13.85
CA ARG A 188 -5.85 -12.66 -12.57
C ARG A 188 -4.39 -12.30 -12.70
N VAL A 189 -3.85 -11.61 -11.69
CA VAL A 189 -2.41 -11.47 -11.51
C VAL A 189 -2.03 -12.15 -10.21
N ASP A 190 -0.98 -12.97 -10.28
CA ASP A 190 -0.40 -13.65 -9.14
C ASP A 190 1.06 -13.21 -8.97
N ASN A 191 1.49 -13.01 -7.72
CA ASN A 191 2.88 -12.91 -7.34
C ASN A 191 3.50 -14.32 -7.33
N MET A 192 4.58 -14.47 -8.08
CA MET A 192 5.31 -15.73 -8.23
C MET A 192 6.57 -15.79 -7.35
N GLY A 193 6.82 -14.75 -6.54
CA GLY A 193 8.05 -14.54 -5.80
C GLY A 193 9.14 -13.88 -6.65
N ASN A 194 10.22 -13.43 -6.00
CA ASN A 194 11.39 -12.81 -6.64
C ASN A 194 11.03 -11.65 -7.59
N ASP A 195 10.08 -10.81 -7.18
CA ASP A 195 9.56 -9.66 -7.95
C ASP A 195 9.02 -10.04 -9.35
N GLN A 196 8.56 -11.29 -9.51
CA GLN A 196 7.94 -11.76 -10.74
C GLN A 196 6.45 -11.97 -10.56
N TYR A 197 5.70 -11.57 -11.58
CA TYR A 197 4.25 -11.73 -11.63
C TYR A 197 3.84 -12.60 -12.81
N ARG A 198 2.68 -13.25 -12.66
CA ARG A 198 2.01 -13.99 -13.73
C ARG A 198 0.63 -13.39 -13.99
N TYR A 199 0.35 -13.11 -15.25
CA TYR A 199 -0.97 -12.79 -15.76
C TYR A 199 -1.64 -14.06 -16.28
N ALA A 200 -2.90 -14.26 -15.94
CA ALA A 200 -3.76 -15.26 -16.55
C ALA A 200 -5.10 -14.63 -16.92
N ALA A 201 -5.62 -14.96 -18.10
CA ALA A 201 -6.92 -14.49 -18.54
C ALA A 201 -7.78 -15.61 -19.13
N TRP A 202 -9.07 -15.47 -18.87
CA TRP A 202 -10.13 -16.33 -19.38
C TRP A 202 -11.16 -15.45 -20.08
N ALA A 203 -11.65 -15.89 -21.24
CA ALA A 203 -12.80 -15.28 -21.88
C ALA A 203 -14.01 -15.31 -20.93
N LYS A 204 -14.86 -14.28 -21.02
CA LYS A 204 -16.06 -14.15 -20.19
C LYS A 204 -16.90 -15.43 -20.24
N GLY A 205 -17.29 -15.89 -19.06
CA GLY A 205 -18.12 -17.09 -18.88
C GLY A 205 -17.33 -18.36 -18.55
N LYS A 206 -16.03 -18.40 -18.84
CA LYS A 206 -15.17 -19.52 -18.43
C LYS A 206 -14.91 -19.52 -16.93
N SER A 207 -14.87 -20.72 -16.36
CA SER A 207 -14.46 -20.96 -14.97
C SER A 207 -12.94 -20.83 -14.80
N LEU A 208 -12.49 -20.41 -13.62
CA LEU A 208 -11.07 -20.37 -13.25
C LEU A 208 -10.41 -21.77 -13.20
N SER A 209 -11.22 -22.82 -13.08
CA SER A 209 -10.79 -24.22 -13.13
C SER A 209 -10.52 -24.71 -14.56
N GLU A 210 -11.02 -24.01 -15.57
CA GLU A 210 -10.69 -24.30 -16.98
C GLU A 210 -9.33 -23.73 -17.35
N LYS A 211 -8.71 -24.28 -18.40
CA LYS A 211 -7.42 -23.78 -18.89
C LYS A 211 -7.55 -22.30 -19.30
N PRO A 212 -6.70 -21.40 -18.78
CA PRO A 212 -6.68 -20.00 -19.21
C PRO A 212 -6.41 -19.88 -20.71
N ASP A 213 -7.04 -18.88 -21.34
CA ASP A 213 -6.84 -18.56 -22.76
C ASP A 213 -5.48 -17.93 -23.02
N LEU A 214 -4.95 -17.20 -22.03
CA LEU A 214 -3.65 -16.58 -22.09
C LEU A 214 -2.97 -16.64 -20.72
N VAL A 215 -1.69 -16.99 -20.71
CA VAL A 215 -0.81 -16.90 -19.55
C VAL A 215 0.46 -16.16 -19.96
N LEU A 216 0.82 -15.11 -19.23
CA LEU A 216 2.07 -14.36 -19.42
C LEU A 216 2.85 -14.38 -18.10
N ASN A 217 4.14 -14.70 -18.19
CA ASN A 217 5.03 -14.79 -17.03
C ASN A 217 6.04 -13.66 -17.03
N LYS A 218 6.79 -13.52 -15.93
CA LYS A 218 7.86 -12.52 -15.77
C LYS A 218 7.33 -11.08 -15.93
N GLY A 219 6.10 -10.85 -15.47
CA GLY A 219 5.58 -9.50 -15.33
C GLY A 219 6.30 -8.75 -14.21
N LYS A 220 6.18 -7.43 -14.24
CA LYS A 220 6.73 -6.52 -13.24
C LYS A 220 5.64 -5.60 -12.69
N LEU A 221 5.80 -5.19 -11.44
CA LEU A 221 5.02 -4.14 -10.80
C LEU A 221 5.69 -2.78 -11.03
N VAL A 222 4.92 -1.77 -11.44
CA VAL A 222 5.40 -0.41 -11.67
C VAL A 222 4.47 0.57 -10.96
N PHE A 223 4.99 1.32 -9.99
CA PHE A 223 4.22 2.35 -9.28
C PHE A 223 4.28 3.69 -10.03
N ASP A 224 3.14 4.39 -10.07
CA ASP A 224 3.02 5.72 -10.70
C ASP A 224 3.42 6.86 -9.73
N GLY A 225 3.78 6.52 -8.49
CA GLY A 225 4.16 7.43 -7.41
C GLY A 225 3.87 6.84 -6.04
N SER A 226 3.86 7.68 -5.00
CA SER A 226 3.57 7.27 -3.60
C SER A 226 2.08 7.20 -3.27
N GLY A 227 1.20 7.50 -4.24
CA GLY A 227 -0.25 7.45 -4.07
C GLY A 227 -0.83 6.04 -4.13
N GLY A 228 -0.04 5.04 -4.52
CA GLY A 228 -0.47 3.65 -4.61
C GLY A 228 -1.09 3.26 -5.95
N ASN A 229 -1.35 4.18 -6.87
CA ASN A 229 -1.61 3.82 -8.28
C ASN A 229 -0.39 3.10 -8.86
N HIS A 230 -0.65 2.02 -9.58
CA HIS A 230 0.40 1.16 -10.12
C HIS A 230 -0.11 0.36 -11.31
N SER A 231 0.79 -0.37 -11.96
CA SER A 231 0.45 -1.33 -12.99
C SER A 231 1.27 -2.61 -12.92
N TYR A 232 0.62 -3.73 -13.23
CA TYR A 232 1.32 -4.97 -13.55
C TYR A 232 1.53 -5.03 -15.06
N GLN A 233 2.78 -5.10 -15.50
CA GLN A 233 3.17 -5.00 -16.91
C GLN A 233 3.81 -6.29 -17.41
N PHE A 234 3.35 -6.78 -18.56
CA PHE A 234 3.80 -8.02 -19.19
C PHE A 234 4.14 -7.80 -20.66
N ARG A 235 5.07 -8.60 -21.20
CA ARG A 235 5.48 -8.55 -22.62
C ARG A 235 5.38 -9.92 -23.26
N SER A 236 4.96 -9.95 -24.52
CA SER A 236 4.97 -11.15 -25.36
C SER A 236 5.19 -10.76 -26.83
N GLY A 237 6.41 -10.94 -27.33
CA GLY A 237 6.81 -10.46 -28.65
C GLY A 237 6.52 -8.96 -28.82
N PRO A 238 5.76 -8.53 -29.84
CA PRO A 238 5.43 -7.12 -30.07
C PRO A 238 4.35 -6.56 -29.11
N TYR A 239 3.77 -7.40 -28.24
CA TYR A 239 2.65 -7.02 -27.39
C TYR A 239 3.11 -6.62 -25.98
N GLN A 240 2.45 -5.61 -25.43
CA GLN A 240 2.59 -5.19 -24.02
C GLN A 240 1.21 -5.19 -23.38
N TYR A 241 1.09 -5.75 -22.17
CA TYR A 241 -0.17 -5.86 -21.43
C TYR A 241 0.00 -5.16 -20.09
N HIS A 242 -0.79 -4.11 -19.86
CA HIS A 242 -0.75 -3.33 -18.64
C HIS A 242 -2.08 -3.48 -17.91
N CYS A 243 -2.03 -3.98 -16.68
CA CYS A 243 -3.16 -3.94 -15.75
C CYS A 243 -2.96 -2.72 -14.84
N TYR A 244 -3.55 -1.58 -15.20
CA TYR A 244 -3.48 -0.34 -14.43
C TYR A 244 -4.46 -0.40 -13.25
N VAL A 245 -3.95 -0.28 -12.04
CA VAL A 245 -4.70 -0.32 -10.78
C VAL A 245 -4.92 1.10 -10.28
N THR A 246 -6.18 1.44 -10.01
CA THR A 246 -6.56 2.75 -9.48
C THR A 246 -6.85 2.64 -7.99
N VAL A 247 -5.92 3.16 -7.19
CA VAL A 247 -6.05 3.33 -5.73
C VAL A 247 -6.53 4.74 -5.41
N LEU A 248 -5.92 5.74 -6.04
CA LEU A 248 -6.34 7.13 -6.01
C LEU A 248 -7.03 7.49 -7.32
N GLY A 249 -8.33 7.70 -7.20
CA GLY A 249 -9.21 8.15 -8.25
C GLY A 249 -10.36 8.99 -7.69
N THR A 250 -11.33 9.25 -8.54
CA THR A 250 -12.61 9.87 -8.16
C THR A 250 -13.65 8.80 -7.83
N SER A 251 -14.84 9.18 -7.35
CA SER A 251 -15.96 8.25 -7.13
C SER A 251 -16.32 7.43 -8.38
N ASP A 252 -16.06 8.00 -9.56
CA ASP A 252 -16.42 7.43 -10.86
C ASP A 252 -15.27 6.66 -11.50
N SER A 253 -14.09 6.66 -10.85
CA SER A 253 -12.94 5.94 -11.36
C SER A 253 -13.14 4.42 -11.20
N PRO A 254 -12.90 3.63 -12.27
CA PRO A 254 -12.96 2.18 -12.16
C PRO A 254 -11.85 1.68 -11.24
N PRO A 255 -11.96 0.46 -10.68
CA PRO A 255 -10.89 -0.15 -9.90
C PRO A 255 -9.56 -0.30 -10.68
N GLY A 256 -9.66 -0.35 -12.00
CA GLY A 256 -8.53 -0.44 -12.90
C GLY A 256 -8.94 -0.65 -14.35
N GLU A 257 -7.94 -0.83 -15.21
CA GLU A 257 -8.13 -1.07 -16.64
C GLU A 257 -7.05 -2.03 -17.17
N LEU A 258 -7.44 -2.96 -18.05
CA LEU A 258 -6.50 -3.67 -18.91
C LEU A 258 -6.31 -2.86 -20.19
N VAL A 259 -5.05 -2.55 -20.53
CA VAL A 259 -4.67 -1.97 -21.81
C VAL A 259 -3.64 -2.86 -22.47
N VAL A 260 -3.82 -3.13 -23.77
CA VAL A 260 -2.88 -3.94 -24.56
C VAL A 260 -2.39 -3.11 -25.74
N PHE A 261 -1.08 -3.09 -25.90
CA PHE A 261 -0.38 -2.43 -26.99
C PHE A 261 0.25 -3.46 -27.93
N LYS A 262 0.36 -3.12 -29.21
CA LYS A 262 1.19 -3.82 -30.19
C LYS A 262 2.08 -2.80 -30.88
N ASN A 263 3.40 -2.97 -30.80
CA ASN A 263 4.36 -1.97 -31.30
C ASN A 263 4.02 -0.55 -30.79
N ASP A 264 3.76 -0.44 -29.48
CA ASP A 264 3.41 0.80 -28.77
C ASP A 264 2.09 1.48 -29.19
N GLN A 265 1.32 0.88 -30.10
CA GLN A 265 -0.03 1.31 -30.43
C GLN A 265 -1.06 0.55 -29.58
N GLU A 266 -1.97 1.28 -28.91
CA GLU A 266 -3.09 0.67 -28.19
C GLU A 266 -4.00 -0.09 -29.17
N ILE A 267 -4.26 -1.37 -28.87
CA ILE A 267 -5.14 -2.24 -29.66
C ILE A 267 -6.34 -2.76 -28.86
N LEU A 268 -6.31 -2.62 -27.54
CA LEU A 268 -7.39 -3.03 -26.65
C LEU A 268 -7.34 -2.22 -25.37
N LYS A 269 -8.51 -1.74 -24.96
CA LYS A 269 -8.76 -1.20 -23.62
C LYS A 269 -10.00 -1.84 -23.04
N GLN A 270 -9.92 -2.32 -21.79
CA GLN A 270 -11.01 -2.98 -21.08
C GLN A 270 -11.07 -2.47 -19.64
N THR A 271 -12.09 -1.69 -19.33
CA THR A 271 -12.38 -1.22 -17.98
C THR A 271 -12.80 -2.37 -17.07
N VAL A 272 -12.30 -2.35 -15.83
CA VAL A 272 -12.67 -3.32 -14.78
C VAL A 272 -14.06 -2.96 -14.26
N ILE A 273 -14.99 -3.91 -14.37
CA ILE A 273 -16.37 -3.79 -13.88
C ILE A 273 -16.56 -4.39 -12.49
N LYS A 274 -15.66 -5.30 -12.10
CA LYS A 274 -15.61 -5.87 -10.75
C LYS A 274 -14.17 -6.24 -10.42
N ALA A 275 -13.73 -5.86 -9.23
CA ALA A 275 -12.51 -6.34 -8.62
C ALA A 275 -12.87 -7.10 -7.34
N ASP A 276 -12.16 -8.19 -7.09
CA ASP A 276 -12.15 -8.90 -5.81
C ASP A 276 -10.82 -8.63 -5.11
#